data_AF-A0A7C3E6M1-F1
#
_entry.id   AF-A0A7C3E6M1-F1
#
_cell.length_a   1.000
_cell.length_b   1.000
_cell.length_c   1.000
_cell.angle_alpha   90.00
_cell.angle_beta   90.00
_cell.angle_gamma   90.00
#
_symmetry.space_group_name_H-M   'P 1'
#
loop_
_entity.id
_entity.type
_entity.pdbx_description
1 polymer ?
#
loop_
_entity_poly.entity_id
_entity_poly.type
_entity_poly.pdbx_seq_one_letter_code
_entity_poly.pdbx_strand_id
1 'polypeptide(L)'
;GVFGKDMPYEERARQAARLGAQCFDLQGPDNWPVLKKHGLVPTVVPGGGRLTDACNDKALHAQVLEQFKANIPRARKEGAPNVITFSGNRRGKSDAEGLENCYIVLKEAVKIAEDNEVTICMELLNSKVNHPDYQCDRTAWGVELCKRVNSPRFKLLYDIYHMQIMEGDLMRTIKESIQYIGHFHTAGNPGRHEIHLADQEINYRPIAELIVSLGYTGYLSHEYSPLKDPLTSLNEALTICDV
;
A
#
# COMPACT_ATOMS: atom_id res chain seq x y z
N GLY A 1 1.54 -3.22 8.99
CA GLY A 1 1.63 -4.66 9.29
C GLY A 1 0.90 -4.99 10.57
N VAL A 2 -0.04 -5.93 10.51
CA VAL A 2 -0.96 -6.31 11.61
C VAL A 2 -0.64 -7.68 12.21
N PHE A 3 0.46 -8.31 11.75
CA PHE A 3 1.00 -9.56 12.26
C PHE A 3 1.50 -9.45 13.71
N GLY A 4 1.11 -10.42 14.54
CA GLY A 4 1.65 -10.66 15.87
C GLY A 4 1.50 -9.51 16.87
N LYS A 5 0.39 -8.77 16.87
CA LYS A 5 0.22 -7.54 17.68
C LYS A 5 0.55 -7.71 19.18
N ASP A 6 0.29 -8.89 19.74
CA ASP A 6 0.54 -9.19 21.16
C ASP A 6 2.00 -9.58 21.45
N MET A 7 2.84 -9.69 20.42
CA MET A 7 4.24 -10.05 20.51
C MET A 7 5.12 -8.78 20.56
N PRO A 8 6.18 -8.76 21.41
CA PRO A 8 7.17 -7.68 21.39
C PRO A 8 7.69 -7.42 19.97
N TYR A 9 7.93 -6.15 19.63
CA TYR A 9 8.24 -5.77 18.25
C TYR A 9 9.50 -6.45 17.70
N GLU A 10 10.56 -6.53 18.51
CA GLU A 10 11.79 -7.27 18.20
C GLU A 10 11.50 -8.74 17.85
N GLU A 11 10.63 -9.38 18.63
CA GLU A 11 10.27 -10.77 18.42
C GLU A 11 9.42 -10.94 17.15
N ARG A 12 8.51 -10.00 16.85
CA ARG A 12 7.77 -9.99 15.58
C ARG A 12 8.70 -9.92 14.38
N ALA A 13 9.65 -8.99 14.38
CA ALA A 13 10.61 -8.82 13.29
C ALA A 13 11.46 -10.09 13.12
N ARG A 14 11.98 -10.65 14.22
CA ARG A 14 12.74 -11.90 14.21
C ARG A 14 11.95 -13.07 13.63
N GLN A 15 10.69 -13.22 14.05
CA GLN A 15 9.83 -14.31 13.58
C GLN A 15 9.42 -14.16 12.11
N ALA A 16 9.10 -12.94 11.67
CA ALA A 16 8.81 -12.67 10.26
C ALA A 16 10.02 -13.02 9.37
N ALA A 17 11.22 -12.58 9.75
CA ALA A 17 12.45 -12.92 9.05
C ALA A 17 12.72 -14.43 9.05
N ARG A 18 12.53 -15.11 10.19
CA ARG A 18 12.69 -16.58 10.31
C ARG A 18 11.76 -17.35 9.37
N LEU A 19 10.56 -16.85 9.12
CA LEU A 19 9.58 -17.44 8.20
C LEU A 19 9.84 -17.10 6.72
N GLY A 20 10.89 -16.31 6.42
CA GLY A 20 11.29 -15.97 5.06
C GLY A 20 10.73 -14.65 4.55
N ALA A 21 10.01 -13.88 5.37
CA ALA A 21 9.57 -12.54 4.97
C ALA A 21 10.78 -11.65 4.67
N GLN A 22 10.70 -10.88 3.58
CA GLN A 22 11.75 -9.94 3.15
C GLN A 22 11.45 -8.50 3.59
N CYS A 23 10.22 -8.21 4.01
CA CYS A 23 9.75 -6.87 4.23
C CYS A 23 8.76 -6.75 5.40
N PHE A 24 8.57 -5.52 5.87
CA PHE A 24 7.57 -5.19 6.88
C PHE A 24 7.00 -3.79 6.68
N ASP A 25 5.71 -3.72 6.35
CA ASP A 25 5.05 -2.49 5.94
C ASP A 25 4.45 -1.64 7.05
N LEU A 26 4.30 -0.35 6.74
CA LEU A 26 3.63 0.67 7.55
C LEU A 26 4.25 0.84 8.94
N GLN A 27 5.57 0.65 9.02
CA GLN A 27 6.32 0.79 10.26
C GLN A 27 6.84 2.22 10.38
N GLY A 28 6.68 2.78 11.57
CA GLY A 28 7.23 4.09 11.90
C GLY A 28 8.75 4.04 12.09
N PRO A 29 9.41 5.20 12.09
CA PRO A 29 10.87 5.24 12.11
C PRO A 29 11.55 4.64 13.33
N ASP A 30 10.89 4.64 14.48
CA ASP A 30 11.43 4.07 15.72
C ASP A 30 11.62 2.55 15.62
N ASN A 31 10.91 1.92 14.69
CA ASN A 31 10.92 0.48 14.47
C ASN A 31 11.92 0.04 13.37
N TRP A 32 12.37 0.93 12.50
CA TRP A 32 13.25 0.56 11.39
C TRP A 32 14.61 -0.03 11.79
N PRO A 33 15.29 0.42 12.87
CA PRO A 33 16.53 -0.21 13.30
C PRO A 33 16.36 -1.70 13.62
N VAL A 34 15.22 -2.06 14.23
CA VAL A 34 14.88 -3.46 14.55
C VAL A 34 14.62 -4.26 13.28
N LEU A 35 13.89 -3.71 12.30
CA LEU A 35 13.68 -4.39 11.01
C LEU A 35 15.01 -4.68 10.32
N LYS A 36 15.89 -3.67 10.21
CA LYS A 36 17.21 -3.80 9.59
C LYS A 36 18.08 -4.83 10.28
N LYS A 37 18.06 -4.86 11.61
CA LYS A 37 18.78 -5.86 12.41
C LYS A 37 18.42 -7.29 12.01
N HIS A 38 17.16 -7.53 11.61
CA HIS A 38 16.66 -8.84 11.16
C HIS A 38 16.60 -8.99 9.64
N GLY A 39 17.22 -8.09 8.87
CA GLY A 39 17.27 -8.16 7.41
C GLY A 39 15.95 -7.82 6.70
N LEU A 40 15.00 -7.20 7.39
CA LEU A 40 13.71 -6.80 6.83
C LEU A 40 13.74 -5.38 6.28
N VAL A 41 13.14 -5.19 5.10
CA VAL A 41 13.00 -3.88 4.47
C VAL A 41 11.67 -3.22 4.87
N PRO A 42 11.66 -1.96 5.35
CA PRO A 42 10.42 -1.19 5.51
C PRO A 42 9.92 -0.71 4.14
N THR A 43 9.19 -1.57 3.43
CA THR A 43 8.93 -1.39 1.99
C THR A 43 8.00 -0.24 1.66
N VAL A 44 7.02 0.02 2.52
CA VAL A 44 6.16 1.21 2.46
C VAL A 44 6.12 1.87 3.84
N VAL A 45 6.48 3.14 3.89
CA VAL A 45 6.52 3.94 5.13
C VAL A 45 5.67 5.22 5.02
N PRO A 46 5.31 5.89 6.14
CA PRO A 46 4.50 7.11 6.06
C PRO A 46 5.13 8.20 5.18
N GLY A 47 4.35 8.72 4.22
CA GLY A 47 4.73 9.83 3.35
C GLY A 47 4.06 11.13 3.77
N GLY A 48 2.91 11.44 3.17
CA GLY A 48 2.16 12.67 3.42
C GLY A 48 0.66 12.43 3.46
N GLY A 49 -0.03 13.18 4.32
CA GLY A 49 -1.48 13.04 4.55
C GLY A 49 -1.85 11.88 5.48
N ARG A 50 -3.14 11.80 5.78
CA ARG A 50 -3.76 10.70 6.55
C ARG A 50 -4.95 10.16 5.76
N LEU A 51 -5.41 8.95 6.10
CA LEU A 51 -6.47 8.24 5.40
C LEU A 51 -7.68 9.13 5.05
N THR A 52 -8.20 9.90 6.01
CA THR A 52 -9.40 10.75 5.83
C THR A 52 -9.08 12.18 5.41
N ASP A 53 -7.83 12.63 5.59
CA ASP A 53 -7.40 14.03 5.54
C ASP A 53 -6.05 14.13 4.82
N ALA A 54 -6.10 14.27 3.48
CA ALA A 54 -4.92 14.23 2.64
C ALA A 54 -5.06 15.03 1.33
N CYS A 55 -4.62 14.46 0.21
CA CYS A 55 -4.29 15.19 -1.01
C CYS A 55 -5.51 15.84 -1.69
N ASN A 56 -6.74 15.33 -1.48
CA ASN A 56 -7.94 15.86 -2.10
C ASN A 56 -8.48 17.14 -1.42
N ASP A 57 -7.89 17.53 -0.28
CA ASP A 57 -8.24 18.75 0.45
C ASP A 57 -7.15 19.82 0.29
N LYS A 58 -7.47 20.86 -0.49
CA LYS A 58 -6.55 21.97 -0.76
C LYS A 58 -6.10 22.70 0.50
N ALA A 59 -6.91 22.72 1.57
CA ALA A 59 -6.53 23.36 2.82
C ALA A 59 -5.37 22.62 3.52
N LEU A 60 -5.18 21.33 3.22
CA LEU A 60 -4.14 20.49 3.81
C LEU A 60 -2.86 20.42 2.98
N HIS A 61 -2.85 20.96 1.75
CA HIS A 61 -1.72 20.81 0.82
C HIS A 61 -0.39 21.26 1.38
N ALA A 62 -0.35 22.40 2.08
CA ALA A 62 0.88 22.90 2.71
C ALA A 62 1.43 21.90 3.75
N GLN A 63 0.55 21.34 4.58
CA GLN A 63 0.91 20.34 5.58
C GLN A 63 1.36 19.03 4.94
N VAL A 64 0.62 18.54 3.94
CA VAL A 64 0.92 17.29 3.21
C VAL A 64 2.28 17.40 2.52
N LEU A 65 2.55 18.52 1.85
CA LEU A 65 3.82 18.76 1.17
C LEU A 65 4.99 18.84 2.17
N GLU A 66 4.79 19.46 3.33
CA GLU A 66 5.82 19.52 4.38
C GLU A 66 6.14 18.13 4.92
N GLN A 67 5.13 17.28 5.09
CA GLN A 67 5.33 15.88 5.47
C GLN A 67 6.12 15.11 4.41
N PHE A 68 5.82 15.30 3.12
CA PHE A 68 6.62 14.70 2.04
C PHE A 68 8.08 15.16 2.06
N LYS A 69 8.33 16.47 2.22
CA LYS A 69 9.69 17.02 2.35
C LYS A 69 10.49 16.40 3.49
N ALA A 70 9.84 16.12 4.61
CA ALA A 70 10.49 15.48 5.76
C ALA A 70 10.68 13.97 5.56
N ASN A 71 9.64 13.28 5.07
CA ASN A 71 9.58 11.82 5.10
C ASN A 71 10.26 11.15 3.90
N ILE A 72 10.24 11.75 2.71
CA ILE A 72 10.85 11.16 1.51
C ILE A 72 12.38 11.03 1.65
N PRO A 73 13.14 12.08 2.02
CA PRO A 73 14.59 11.94 2.21
C PRO A 73 14.94 10.97 3.33
N ARG A 74 14.10 10.91 4.37
CA ARG A 74 14.24 9.95 5.46
C ARG A 74 14.02 8.52 4.96
N ALA A 75 12.98 8.27 4.18
CA ALA A 75 12.71 6.97 3.57
C ALA A 75 13.91 6.50 2.74
N ARG A 76 14.45 7.38 1.88
CA ARG A 76 15.66 7.11 1.08
C ARG A 76 16.86 6.74 1.96
N LYS A 77 17.18 7.56 2.97
CA LYS A 77 18.27 7.31 3.92
C LYS A 77 18.13 5.94 4.59
N GLU A 78 16.90 5.53 4.86
CA GLU A 78 16.60 4.33 5.61
C GLU A 78 16.39 3.10 4.71
N GLY A 79 16.50 3.26 3.38
CA GLY A 79 16.36 2.17 2.41
C GLY A 79 14.91 1.76 2.14
N ALA A 80 13.93 2.58 2.53
CA ALA A 80 12.54 2.38 2.18
C ALA A 80 12.31 2.84 0.72
N PRO A 81 11.89 1.94 -0.20
CA PRO A 81 11.70 2.28 -1.60
C PRO A 81 10.44 3.13 -1.83
N ASN A 82 9.44 2.99 -0.95
CA ASN A 82 8.14 3.62 -1.13
C ASN A 82 7.68 4.39 0.11
N VAL A 83 6.96 5.50 -0.11
CA VAL A 83 6.17 6.17 0.91
C VAL A 83 4.68 6.10 0.55
N ILE A 84 3.81 5.94 1.55
CA ILE A 84 2.36 5.92 1.35
C ILE A 84 1.75 7.31 1.46
N THR A 85 0.71 7.55 0.67
CA THR A 85 -0.19 8.68 0.81
C THR A 85 -1.63 8.26 0.54
N PHE A 86 -2.56 9.18 0.80
CA PHE A 86 -3.98 8.96 0.69
C PHE A 86 -4.62 10.09 -0.12
N SER A 87 -5.79 9.80 -0.69
CA SER A 87 -6.62 10.84 -1.28
C SER A 87 -7.34 11.66 -0.21
N GLY A 88 -7.89 11.02 0.83
CA GLY A 88 -8.78 11.64 1.79
C GLY A 88 -10.25 11.36 1.45
N ASN A 89 -11.15 11.83 2.33
CA ASN A 89 -12.58 11.65 2.13
C ASN A 89 -13.15 12.67 1.13
N ARG A 90 -14.13 12.27 0.31
CA ARG A 90 -14.77 13.13 -0.68
C ARG A 90 -15.38 14.35 -0.01
N ARG A 91 -16.15 14.18 1.06
CA ARG A 91 -16.88 15.26 1.75
C ARG A 91 -17.67 16.12 0.76
N GLY A 92 -18.36 15.46 -0.18
CA GLY A 92 -19.14 16.09 -1.24
C GLY A 92 -18.39 16.48 -2.51
N LYS A 93 -17.06 16.33 -2.57
CA LYS A 93 -16.28 16.56 -3.79
C LYS A 93 -16.62 15.54 -4.87
N SER A 94 -16.74 16.00 -6.11
CA SER A 94 -16.83 15.11 -7.27
C SER A 94 -15.51 14.37 -7.50
N ASP A 95 -15.52 13.28 -8.25
CA ASP A 95 -14.30 12.56 -8.61
C ASP A 95 -13.33 13.42 -9.43
N ALA A 96 -13.84 14.29 -10.31
CA ALA A 96 -13.04 15.24 -11.08
C ALA A 96 -12.38 16.30 -10.19
N GLU A 97 -13.12 16.82 -9.20
CA GLU A 97 -12.58 17.78 -8.23
C GLU A 97 -11.52 17.11 -7.33
N GLY A 98 -11.78 15.89 -6.87
CA GLY A 98 -10.82 15.11 -6.09
C GLY A 98 -9.52 14.86 -6.86
N LEU A 99 -9.62 14.50 -8.15
CA LEU A 99 -8.46 14.31 -9.03
C LEU A 99 -7.63 15.57 -9.14
N GLU A 100 -8.29 16.69 -9.44
CA GLU A 100 -7.62 17.98 -9.61
C GLU A 100 -6.93 18.42 -8.32
N ASN A 101 -7.61 18.30 -7.18
CA ASN A 101 -7.05 18.66 -5.89
C ASN A 101 -5.83 17.78 -5.55
N CYS A 102 -5.91 16.46 -5.73
CA CYS A 102 -4.76 15.58 -5.50
C CYS A 102 -3.57 15.92 -6.42
N TYR A 103 -3.83 16.16 -7.70
CA TYR A 103 -2.79 16.49 -8.68
C TYR A 103 -1.97 17.73 -8.28
N ILE A 104 -2.61 18.78 -7.77
CA ILE A 104 -1.96 20.04 -7.39
C ILE A 104 -0.83 19.85 -6.38
N VAL A 105 -1.03 19.03 -5.34
CA VAL A 105 0.01 18.79 -4.33
C VAL A 105 0.99 17.72 -4.79
N LEU A 106 0.51 16.69 -5.50
CA LEU A 106 1.35 15.59 -5.93
C LEU A 106 2.35 15.98 -7.00
N LYS A 107 2.02 16.89 -7.93
CA LYS A 107 2.97 17.38 -8.95
C LYS A 107 4.21 18.07 -8.34
N GLU A 108 4.08 18.60 -7.12
CA GLU A 108 5.19 19.18 -6.38
C GLU A 108 5.91 18.10 -5.54
N ALA A 109 5.15 17.21 -4.90
CA ALA A 109 5.71 16.13 -4.10
C ALA A 109 6.57 15.16 -4.92
N VAL A 110 6.19 14.87 -6.18
CA VAL A 110 6.96 13.94 -7.03
C VAL A 110 8.34 14.45 -7.40
N LYS A 111 8.57 15.77 -7.43
CA LYS A 111 9.92 16.32 -7.66
C LYS A 111 10.87 15.88 -6.54
N ILE A 112 10.40 15.94 -5.30
CA ILE A 112 11.14 15.47 -4.11
C ILE A 112 11.36 13.95 -4.20
N ALA A 113 10.34 13.21 -4.65
CA ALA A 113 10.39 11.76 -4.82
C ALA A 113 11.43 11.34 -5.87
N GLU A 114 11.50 12.07 -6.99
CA GLU A 114 12.50 11.88 -8.06
C GLU A 114 13.92 12.15 -7.58
N ASP A 115 14.15 13.29 -6.91
CA ASP A 115 15.48 13.63 -6.35
C ASP A 115 15.99 12.62 -5.33
N ASN A 116 15.08 11.87 -4.68
CA ASN A 116 15.41 10.88 -3.66
C ASN A 116 15.26 9.43 -4.13
N GLU A 117 14.87 9.20 -5.39
CA GLU A 117 14.61 7.87 -5.95
C GLU A 117 13.62 7.02 -5.13
N VAL A 118 12.64 7.68 -4.50
CA VAL A 118 11.58 7.05 -3.68
C VAL A 118 10.26 7.17 -4.43
N THR A 119 9.41 6.15 -4.36
CA THR A 119 8.09 6.17 -4.99
C THR A 119 7.01 6.58 -3.99
N ILE A 120 6.17 7.54 -4.35
CA ILE A 120 4.93 7.83 -3.62
C ILE A 120 3.85 6.86 -4.11
N CYS A 121 3.30 6.07 -3.21
CA CYS A 121 2.21 5.15 -3.49
C CYS A 121 0.90 5.68 -2.90
N MET A 122 -0.09 6.00 -3.76
CA MET A 122 -1.45 6.28 -3.31
C MET A 122 -2.22 4.99 -3.14
N GLU A 123 -2.75 4.76 -1.94
CA GLU A 123 -3.49 3.54 -1.66
C GLU A 123 -4.94 3.61 -2.16
N LEU A 124 -5.31 2.57 -2.90
CA LEU A 124 -6.68 2.26 -3.29
C LEU A 124 -7.38 1.55 -2.12
N LEU A 125 -8.45 2.16 -1.60
CA LEU A 125 -9.24 1.59 -0.50
C LEU A 125 -10.67 1.28 -0.97
N ASN A 126 -11.45 0.57 -0.15
CA ASN A 126 -12.88 0.40 -0.43
C ASN A 126 -13.74 1.37 0.37
N SER A 127 -14.63 2.08 -0.33
CA SER A 127 -15.65 2.93 0.30
C SER A 127 -16.95 2.20 0.64
N LYS A 128 -17.11 0.97 0.14
CA LYS A 128 -18.31 0.15 0.33
C LYS A 128 -18.43 -0.42 1.75
N VAL A 129 -17.32 -0.83 2.36
CA VAL A 129 -17.33 -1.57 3.64
C VAL A 129 -16.46 -0.90 4.70
N ASN A 130 -15.20 -0.58 4.41
CA ASN A 130 -14.25 -0.18 5.46
C ASN A 130 -14.02 1.33 5.57
N HIS A 131 -14.02 2.05 4.44
CA HIS A 131 -13.66 3.47 4.41
C HIS A 131 -14.74 4.29 3.71
N PRO A 132 -15.98 4.35 4.24
CA PRO A 132 -17.04 5.17 3.68
C PRO A 132 -16.53 6.58 3.34
N ASP A 133 -16.92 7.07 2.17
CA ASP A 133 -16.54 8.39 1.65
C ASP A 133 -15.07 8.53 1.18
N TYR A 134 -14.24 7.48 1.13
CA TYR A 134 -12.86 7.61 0.60
C TYR A 134 -12.83 7.86 -0.92
N GLN A 135 -12.03 8.84 -1.39
CA GLN A 135 -12.07 9.29 -2.80
C GLN A 135 -11.40 8.33 -3.80
N CYS A 136 -10.20 7.83 -3.49
CA CYS A 136 -9.43 6.95 -4.37
C CYS A 136 -9.87 5.48 -4.17
N ASP A 137 -11.13 5.19 -4.48
CA ASP A 137 -11.77 3.89 -4.23
C ASP A 137 -12.05 3.07 -5.51
N ARG A 138 -11.53 3.53 -6.65
CA ARG A 138 -11.62 2.88 -7.96
C ARG A 138 -10.27 2.89 -8.66
N THR A 139 -9.90 1.78 -9.29
CA THR A 139 -8.63 1.67 -10.01
C THR A 139 -8.53 2.71 -11.13
N ALA A 140 -9.61 2.91 -11.89
CA ALA A 140 -9.64 3.87 -13.00
C ALA A 140 -9.34 5.31 -12.53
N TRP A 141 -9.81 5.69 -11.35
CA TRP A 141 -9.54 7.00 -10.75
C TRP A 141 -8.06 7.14 -10.38
N GLY A 142 -7.49 6.13 -9.70
CA GLY A 142 -6.07 6.12 -9.35
C GLY A 142 -5.15 6.15 -10.57
N VAL A 143 -5.49 5.37 -11.61
CA VAL A 143 -4.74 5.33 -12.88
C VAL A 143 -4.76 6.68 -13.59
N GLU A 144 -5.92 7.34 -13.63
CA GLU A 144 -6.03 8.69 -14.19
C GLU A 144 -5.16 9.70 -13.42
N LEU A 145 -5.13 9.61 -12.09
CA LEU A 145 -4.23 10.44 -11.29
C LEU A 145 -2.75 10.17 -11.61
N CYS A 146 -2.34 8.92 -11.77
CA CYS A 146 -0.99 8.56 -12.21
C CYS A 146 -0.64 9.17 -13.57
N LYS A 147 -1.56 9.14 -14.54
CA LYS A 147 -1.37 9.75 -15.86
C LYS A 147 -1.22 11.27 -15.77
N ARG A 148 -2.00 11.95 -14.93
CA ARG A 148 -1.91 13.41 -14.73
C ARG A 148 -0.63 13.83 -14.05
N VAL A 149 -0.23 13.12 -12.99
CA VAL A 149 1.03 13.38 -12.27
C VAL A 149 2.23 13.10 -13.19
N ASN A 150 2.13 12.09 -14.05
CA ASN A 150 3.10 11.76 -15.09
C ASN A 150 4.55 11.67 -14.59
N SER A 151 4.75 10.97 -13.48
CA SER A 151 6.08 10.71 -12.90
C SER A 151 6.27 9.21 -12.68
N PRO A 152 7.47 8.65 -12.95
CA PRO A 152 7.77 7.27 -12.58
C PRO A 152 7.76 7.04 -11.06
N ARG A 153 7.80 8.11 -10.25
CA ARG A 153 7.81 8.09 -8.78
C ARG A 153 6.46 8.35 -8.14
N PHE A 154 5.37 8.28 -8.91
CA PHE A 154 4.02 8.20 -8.37
C PHE A 154 3.28 6.98 -8.91
N LYS A 155 2.88 6.09 -8.01
CA LYS A 155 2.24 4.81 -8.31
C LYS A 155 1.07 4.57 -7.37
N LEU A 156 0.35 3.48 -7.60
CA LEU A 156 -0.71 2.98 -6.74
C LEU A 156 -0.17 1.90 -5.81
N LEU A 157 -0.60 1.95 -4.55
CA LEU A 157 -0.65 0.75 -3.71
C LEU A 157 -1.98 0.07 -4.03
N TYR A 158 -1.90 -1.07 -4.69
CA TYR A 158 -3.06 -1.88 -5.07
C TYR A 158 -3.33 -2.91 -3.98
N ASP A 159 -4.18 -2.56 -3.02
CA ASP A 159 -4.71 -3.53 -2.06
C ASP A 159 -5.77 -4.39 -2.77
N ILE A 160 -5.45 -5.67 -2.95
CA ILE A 160 -6.29 -6.63 -3.69
C ILE A 160 -7.61 -6.89 -2.95
N TYR A 161 -7.61 -6.89 -1.61
CA TYR A 161 -8.82 -7.06 -0.81
C TYR A 161 -9.80 -5.90 -1.03
N HIS A 162 -9.27 -4.67 -1.05
CA HIS A 162 -10.07 -3.49 -1.33
C HIS A 162 -10.67 -3.48 -2.73
N MET A 163 -9.86 -3.83 -3.72
CA MET A 163 -10.33 -3.83 -5.11
C MET A 163 -11.27 -5.00 -5.40
N GLN A 164 -11.18 -6.12 -4.68
CA GLN A 164 -12.19 -7.18 -4.76
C GLN A 164 -13.56 -6.67 -4.30
N ILE A 165 -13.62 -5.94 -3.19
CA ILE A 165 -14.87 -5.41 -2.63
C ILE A 165 -15.52 -4.39 -3.58
N MET A 166 -14.68 -3.54 -4.17
CA MET A 166 -15.14 -2.44 -5.00
C MET A 166 -15.49 -2.89 -6.42
N GLU A 167 -14.58 -3.60 -7.07
CA GLU A 167 -14.57 -3.77 -8.53
C GLU A 167 -14.59 -5.25 -8.95
N GLY A 168 -14.02 -6.14 -8.13
CA GLY A 168 -13.74 -7.51 -8.56
C GLY A 168 -12.79 -7.51 -9.76
N ASP A 169 -12.95 -8.51 -10.64
CA ASP A 169 -12.24 -8.61 -11.93
C ASP A 169 -10.70 -8.41 -11.86
N LEU A 170 -10.12 -8.85 -10.74
CA LEU A 170 -8.80 -8.46 -10.29
C LEU A 170 -7.70 -8.67 -11.33
N MET A 171 -7.65 -9.86 -11.96
CA MET A 171 -6.58 -10.22 -12.88
C MET A 171 -6.57 -9.36 -14.14
N ARG A 172 -7.74 -9.03 -14.71
CA ARG A 172 -7.82 -8.17 -15.90
C ARG A 172 -7.41 -6.74 -15.53
N THR A 173 -7.94 -6.21 -14.43
CA THR A 173 -7.62 -4.88 -13.93
C THR A 173 -6.13 -4.71 -13.61
N ILE A 174 -5.52 -5.68 -12.94
CA ILE A 174 -4.07 -5.69 -12.64
C ILE A 174 -3.27 -5.71 -13.94
N LYS A 175 -3.61 -6.59 -14.88
CA LYS A 175 -2.91 -6.70 -16.18
C LYS A 175 -2.92 -5.40 -16.97
N GLU A 176 -4.06 -4.70 -16.99
CA GLU A 176 -4.22 -3.42 -17.70
C GLU A 176 -3.53 -2.25 -17.00
N SER A 177 -3.34 -2.35 -15.67
CA SER A 177 -2.87 -1.25 -14.83
C SER A 177 -1.45 -1.43 -14.28
N ILE A 178 -0.77 -2.54 -14.59
CA ILE A 178 0.48 -2.94 -13.91
C ILE A 178 1.56 -1.86 -13.94
N GLN A 179 1.70 -1.11 -15.03
CA GLN A 179 2.67 0.00 -15.13
C GLN A 179 2.43 1.12 -14.12
N TYR A 180 1.24 1.22 -13.53
CA TYR A 180 0.88 2.23 -12.52
C TYR A 180 0.92 1.69 -11.09
N ILE A 181 1.11 0.39 -10.88
CA ILE A 181 1.14 -0.22 -9.55
C ILE A 181 2.59 -0.30 -9.06
N GLY A 182 2.83 0.19 -7.85
CA GLY A 182 4.16 0.23 -7.23
C GLY A 182 4.28 -0.65 -5.97
N HIS A 183 3.14 -1.09 -5.43
CA HIS A 183 3.07 -1.94 -4.25
C HIS A 183 1.76 -2.72 -4.20
N PHE A 184 1.75 -3.93 -3.62
CA PHE A 184 0.54 -4.73 -3.44
C PHE A 184 0.32 -5.05 -1.97
N HIS A 185 -0.95 -4.99 -1.53
CA HIS A 185 -1.41 -5.58 -0.28
C HIS A 185 -2.38 -6.72 -0.51
N THR A 186 -2.42 -7.68 0.42
CA THR A 186 -3.35 -8.82 0.39
C THR A 186 -4.05 -9.01 1.73
N ALA A 187 -5.33 -9.40 1.69
CA ALA A 187 -6.09 -9.94 2.82
C ALA A 187 -7.27 -10.81 2.32
N GLY A 188 -7.77 -11.72 3.15
CA GLY A 188 -8.96 -12.53 2.80
C GLY A 188 -10.22 -11.67 2.75
N ASN A 189 -11.03 -11.78 1.70
CA ASN A 189 -12.36 -11.15 1.60
C ASN A 189 -13.43 -12.19 1.93
N PRO A 190 -14.41 -11.97 2.83
CA PRO A 190 -14.87 -10.66 3.34
C PRO A 190 -14.23 -10.12 4.62
N GLY A 191 -13.60 -10.98 5.45
CA GLY A 191 -13.25 -10.63 6.83
C GLY A 191 -12.00 -9.77 7.05
N ARG A 192 -11.16 -9.56 6.03
CA ARG A 192 -9.80 -9.01 6.15
C ARG A 192 -8.91 -9.83 7.10
N HIS A 193 -9.07 -11.15 7.00
CA HIS A 193 -8.34 -12.16 7.76
C HIS A 193 -7.41 -12.95 6.82
N GLU A 194 -7.06 -14.19 7.16
CA GLU A 194 -6.17 -15.02 6.37
C GLU A 194 -6.67 -15.28 4.94
N ILE A 195 -5.76 -15.29 3.98
CA ILE A 195 -6.04 -15.51 2.55
C ILE A 195 -6.33 -16.98 2.20
N HIS A 196 -6.32 -17.88 3.17
CA HIS A 196 -6.50 -19.32 2.98
C HIS A 196 -7.74 -19.86 3.71
N LEU A 197 -8.53 -19.02 4.39
CA LEU A 197 -9.73 -19.49 5.08
C LEU A 197 -10.75 -20.04 4.07
N ALA A 198 -11.55 -21.02 4.48
CA ALA A 198 -12.55 -21.62 3.59
C ALA A 198 -13.69 -20.66 3.23
N ASP A 199 -13.91 -19.63 4.05
CA ASP A 199 -14.97 -18.62 3.90
C ASP A 199 -14.49 -17.32 3.23
N GLN A 200 -13.25 -17.29 2.70
CA GLN A 200 -12.77 -16.18 1.88
C GLN A 200 -12.85 -16.51 0.38
N GLU A 201 -13.08 -15.50 -0.47
CA GLU A 201 -13.47 -15.71 -1.88
C GLU A 201 -12.36 -15.51 -2.94
N ILE A 202 -11.17 -15.06 -2.56
CA ILE A 202 -10.09 -14.68 -3.49
C ILE A 202 -9.07 -15.81 -3.65
N ASN A 203 -8.87 -16.30 -4.87
CA ASN A 203 -7.77 -17.23 -5.15
C ASN A 203 -6.46 -16.47 -5.43
N TYR A 204 -5.58 -16.39 -4.44
CA TYR A 204 -4.36 -15.56 -4.51
C TYR A 204 -3.22 -16.15 -5.35
N ARG A 205 -3.09 -17.47 -5.47
CA ARG A 205 -1.97 -18.08 -6.23
C ARG A 205 -1.96 -17.65 -7.71
N PRO A 206 -3.07 -17.73 -8.48
CA PRO A 206 -3.12 -17.23 -9.85
C PRO A 206 -2.86 -15.72 -9.97
N ILE A 207 -3.22 -14.94 -8.95
CA ILE A 207 -2.96 -13.49 -8.93
C ILE A 207 -1.46 -13.23 -8.73
N ALA A 208 -0.80 -13.96 -7.83
CA ALA A 208 0.65 -13.87 -7.63
C ALA A 208 1.42 -14.29 -8.90
N GLU A 209 1.04 -15.40 -9.51
CA GLU A 209 1.63 -15.87 -10.78
C GLU A 209 1.46 -14.84 -11.90
N LEU A 210 0.28 -14.20 -12.00
CA LEU A 210 0.05 -13.11 -12.93
C LEU A 210 0.99 -11.93 -12.66
N ILE A 211 1.10 -11.47 -11.40
CA ILE A 211 1.96 -10.34 -11.02
C ILE A 211 3.42 -10.61 -11.45
N VAL A 212 3.94 -11.81 -11.19
CA VAL A 212 5.28 -12.23 -11.63
C VAL A 212 5.38 -12.27 -13.16
N SER A 213 4.39 -12.83 -13.85
CA SER A 213 4.38 -12.90 -15.32
C SER A 213 4.37 -11.54 -16.01
N LEU A 214 3.89 -10.49 -15.32
CA LEU A 214 3.88 -9.11 -15.81
C LEU A 214 5.21 -8.38 -15.52
N GLY A 215 6.21 -9.07 -14.94
CA GLY A 215 7.53 -8.52 -14.66
C GLY A 215 7.57 -7.55 -13.48
N TYR A 216 6.61 -7.61 -12.57
CA TYR A 216 6.63 -6.79 -11.36
C TYR A 216 7.74 -7.25 -10.41
N THR A 217 8.61 -6.32 -10.02
CA THR A 217 9.77 -6.59 -9.15
C THR A 217 9.69 -5.92 -7.79
N GLY A 218 8.53 -5.33 -7.46
CA GLY A 218 8.30 -4.72 -6.16
C GLY A 218 7.87 -5.76 -5.11
N TYR A 219 7.22 -5.30 -4.05
CA TYR A 219 6.81 -6.15 -2.95
C TYR A 219 5.30 -6.42 -2.96
N LEU A 220 4.93 -7.57 -2.42
CA LEU A 220 3.57 -7.95 -2.05
C LEU A 220 3.59 -8.18 -0.54
N SER A 221 2.77 -7.42 0.20
CA SER A 221 2.75 -7.48 1.67
C SER A 221 1.37 -7.90 2.17
N HIS A 222 1.35 -8.67 3.26
CA HIS A 222 0.11 -9.17 3.82
C HIS A 222 -0.43 -8.22 4.91
N GLU A 223 -1.59 -7.62 4.65
CA GLU A 223 -2.21 -6.64 5.55
C GLU A 223 -3.58 -7.11 6.06
N TYR A 224 -3.56 -8.15 6.89
CA TYR A 224 -4.76 -8.80 7.43
C TYR A 224 -4.66 -9.03 8.94
N SER A 225 -5.81 -9.08 9.63
CA SER A 225 -5.82 -9.39 11.05
C SER A 225 -5.98 -10.91 11.25
N PRO A 226 -4.96 -11.63 11.75
CA PRO A 226 -5.06 -13.09 11.92
C PRO A 226 -6.13 -13.46 12.95
N LEU A 227 -6.90 -14.51 12.65
CA LEU A 227 -7.81 -15.16 13.61
C LEU A 227 -7.15 -16.36 14.30
N LYS A 228 -6.15 -16.95 13.65
CA LYS A 228 -5.40 -18.11 14.15
C LYS A 228 -4.06 -17.67 14.75
N ASP A 229 -3.24 -18.65 15.13
CA ASP A 229 -1.84 -18.41 15.49
C ASP A 229 -1.14 -17.57 14.40
N PRO A 230 -0.58 -16.39 14.75
CA PRO A 230 -0.06 -15.47 13.76
C PRO A 230 1.12 -16.04 12.96
N LEU A 231 1.94 -16.92 13.56
CA LEU A 231 3.10 -17.52 12.87
C LEU A 231 2.66 -18.49 11.78
N THR A 232 1.75 -19.39 12.11
CA THR A 232 1.13 -20.31 11.15
C THR A 232 0.45 -19.55 10.03
N SER A 233 -0.34 -18.55 10.41
CA SER A 233 -1.09 -17.67 9.53
C SER A 233 -0.19 -16.93 8.50
N LEU A 234 0.94 -16.36 8.95
CA LEU A 234 1.91 -15.72 8.06
C LEU A 234 2.62 -16.74 7.16
N ASN A 235 3.02 -17.89 7.69
CA ASN A 235 3.70 -18.93 6.91
C ASN A 235 2.84 -19.43 5.75
N GLU A 236 1.55 -19.65 5.97
CA GLU A 236 0.60 -20.07 4.94
C GLU A 236 0.40 -18.99 3.88
N ALA A 237 0.27 -17.72 4.29
CA ALA A 237 0.14 -16.61 3.37
C ALA A 237 1.38 -16.45 2.46
N LEU A 238 2.58 -16.55 3.03
CA LEU A 238 3.85 -16.56 2.27
C LEU A 238 3.89 -17.73 1.30
N THR A 239 3.58 -18.95 1.76
CA THR A 239 3.60 -20.16 0.92
C THR A 239 2.65 -20.06 -0.27
N ILE A 240 1.48 -19.43 -0.12
CA ILE A 240 0.51 -19.26 -1.21
C ILE A 240 1.01 -18.31 -2.29
N CYS A 241 1.68 -17.23 -1.89
CA CYS A 241 2.11 -16.16 -2.79
C CYS A 241 3.55 -16.28 -3.29
N ASP A 242 4.34 -17.21 -2.74
CA ASP A 242 5.68 -17.55 -3.24
C ASP A 242 5.54 -18.45 -4.48
N VAL A 243 5.82 -17.88 -5.66
CA VAL A 243 5.59 -18.44 -7.01
C VAL A 243 6.76 -18.18 -7.94
#